data_AF-A0A3N5GFP1-F1
#
_entry.id   AF-A0A3N5GFP1-F1
#
_cell.length_a   1.000
_cell.length_b   1.000
_cell.length_c   1.000
_cell.angle_alpha   90.00
_cell.angle_beta   90.00
_cell.angle_gamma   90.00
#
_symmetry.space_group_name_H-M   'P 1'
#
loop_
_entity.id
_entity.type
_entity.pdbx_description
1 polymer ?
#
loop_
_entity_poly.entity_id
_entity_poly.type
_entity_poly.pdbx_seq_one_letter_code
_entity_poly.pdbx_strand_id
1 'polypeptide(L)'
;MQSLRSTWISFVILLLIGTQAQGQTPQTGEAAPQTATAAAEPDEDRPGLRAATVPQIELQLDGVLSEPVWATAESITNMRTIEPEEGGEPVGKTIVKVLVSPKEIVFGIMSNDPDPSGIISFSKARDAELDDEDHVLLVLDTFLDGRSGYVFAVNPSGTRFDGLVSAQGTDVNSNWDAVWEARTAQNGTGWSTEIRIPIK
;
A
#
# COMPACT_ATOMS: atom_id res chain seq x y z
N MET A 1 10.70 23.40 27.80
CA MET A 1 9.34 22.93 27.47
C MET A 1 9.34 22.48 26.02
N GLN A 2 8.76 21.30 25.80
CA GLN A 2 8.67 20.42 24.59
C GLN A 2 8.72 21.15 23.24
N SER A 3 9.58 20.78 22.26
CA SER A 3 9.70 19.53 21.49
C SER A 3 8.44 19.14 20.70
N LEU A 4 8.48 19.35 19.38
CA LEU A 4 7.76 18.54 18.38
C LEU A 4 8.70 18.38 17.17
N ARG A 5 9.26 17.17 17.04
CA ARG A 5 10.10 16.75 15.92
C ARG A 5 9.19 16.30 14.78
N SER A 6 9.53 16.76 13.58
CA SER A 6 8.98 16.32 12.29
C SER A 6 9.23 14.83 12.10
N THR A 7 8.17 14.02 12.05
CA THR A 7 8.24 12.59 11.66
C THR A 7 8.07 12.49 10.15
N TRP A 8 9.07 11.96 9.47
CA TRP A 8 8.96 11.53 8.08
C TRP A 8 8.30 10.14 8.07
N ILE A 9 7.24 9.95 7.30
CA ILE A 9 6.62 8.64 7.07
C ILE A 9 7.13 8.17 5.71
N SER A 10 8.00 7.16 5.71
CA SER A 10 8.42 6.47 4.49
C SER A 10 7.34 5.45 4.14
N PHE A 11 6.73 5.59 2.96
CA PHE A 11 5.80 4.58 2.43
C PHE A 11 6.57 3.63 1.51
N VAL A 12 6.51 2.33 1.76
CA VAL A 12 6.84 1.31 0.76
C VAL A 12 5.52 0.74 0.28
N ILE A 13 5.10 1.17 -0.91
CA ILE A 13 3.99 0.54 -1.62
C ILE A 13 4.63 -0.46 -2.57
N LEU A 14 4.60 -1.74 -2.19
CA LEU A 14 4.95 -2.84 -3.09
C LEU A 14 3.74 -3.09 -4.00
N LEU A 15 3.90 -2.88 -5.30
CA LEU A 15 3.01 -3.44 -6.31
C LEU A 15 3.66 -4.74 -6.81
N LEU A 16 3.12 -5.89 -6.44
CA LEU A 16 3.47 -7.19 -7.01
C LEU A 16 2.45 -7.50 -8.11
N ILE A 17 2.91 -7.78 -9.33
CA ILE A 17 2.08 -8.38 -10.38
C ILE A 17 2.73 -9.73 -10.72
N GLY A 18 2.11 -10.82 -10.28
CA GLY A 18 2.58 -12.17 -10.53
C GLY A 18 2.08 -12.75 -11.86
N THR A 19 2.95 -13.49 -12.57
CA THR A 19 2.61 -14.71 -13.33
C THR A 19 3.89 -15.53 -13.59
N GLN A 20 3.75 -16.86 -13.48
CA GLN A 20 4.78 -17.88 -13.17
C GLN A 20 5.57 -18.52 -14.34
N ALA A 21 6.68 -19.19 -13.93
CA ALA A 21 7.31 -20.44 -14.43
C ALA A 21 8.57 -20.29 -15.35
N GLN A 22 9.71 -21.01 -15.24
CA GLN A 22 10.17 -22.20 -14.49
C GLN A 22 11.71 -22.18 -14.26
N GLY A 23 12.21 -22.94 -13.26
CA GLY A 23 13.55 -23.55 -13.32
C GLY A 23 14.27 -23.81 -11.98
N GLN A 24 14.13 -25.00 -11.38
CA GLN A 24 14.97 -25.50 -10.26
C GLN A 24 16.30 -26.05 -10.80
N THR A 25 17.45 -25.98 -10.10
CA THR A 25 17.91 -26.97 -9.08
C THR A 25 19.20 -26.49 -8.34
N PRO A 26 19.60 -27.13 -7.21
CA PRO A 26 20.20 -26.49 -6.01
C PRO A 26 21.71 -26.74 -5.84
N GLN A 27 22.40 -26.00 -4.94
CA GLN A 27 23.53 -26.53 -4.14
C GLN A 27 23.70 -25.85 -2.77
N THR A 28 24.02 -26.72 -1.81
CA THR A 28 24.28 -26.58 -0.36
C THR A 28 25.64 -25.97 -0.04
N GLY A 29 25.77 -25.18 1.03
CA GLY A 29 27.07 -24.96 1.69
C GLY A 29 27.21 -23.77 2.65
N GLU A 30 27.12 -24.07 3.94
CA GLU A 30 27.86 -23.46 5.08
C GLU A 30 27.65 -21.98 5.50
N ALA A 31 27.21 -21.81 6.74
CA ALA A 31 27.01 -20.52 7.42
C ALA A 31 28.28 -20.01 8.14
N ALA A 32 28.53 -18.70 8.06
CA ALA A 32 29.29 -17.92 9.04
C ALA A 32 28.83 -16.44 9.01
N PRO A 33 28.93 -15.70 10.13
CA PRO A 33 28.01 -14.61 10.46
C PRO A 33 28.44 -13.29 9.81
N GLN A 34 27.49 -12.57 9.20
CA GLN A 34 27.74 -11.22 8.71
C GLN A 34 26.72 -10.26 9.31
N THR A 35 27.22 -9.58 10.34
CA THR A 35 27.15 -8.14 10.57
C THR A 35 25.79 -7.48 10.33
N ALA A 36 25.21 -7.02 11.45
CA ALA A 36 24.09 -6.09 11.49
C ALA A 36 24.25 -4.99 10.42
N THR A 37 23.40 -5.03 9.40
CA THR A 37 23.33 -3.97 8.39
C THR A 37 22.73 -2.74 9.04
N ALA A 38 23.49 -1.66 8.94
CA ALA A 38 23.17 -0.32 9.39
C ALA A 38 21.81 0.14 8.83
N ALA A 39 21.06 0.89 9.66
CA ALA A 39 19.89 1.63 9.22
C ALA A 39 20.26 2.48 8.00
N ALA A 40 19.60 2.22 6.87
CA ALA A 40 19.80 2.96 5.63
C ALA A 40 19.49 4.45 5.85
N GLU A 41 20.36 5.32 5.33
CA GLU A 41 20.08 6.76 5.23
C GLU A 41 18.85 6.99 4.34
N PRO A 42 18.07 8.07 4.57
CA PRO A 42 16.88 8.36 3.78
C PRO A 42 17.29 8.63 2.32
N ASP A 43 16.95 7.67 1.47
CA ASP A 43 17.10 7.71 0.03
C ASP A 43 16.23 8.85 -0.55
N GLU A 44 16.85 9.94 -1.02
CA GLU A 44 16.15 11.13 -1.53
C GLU A 44 15.28 10.83 -2.75
N ASP A 45 15.46 9.67 -3.40
CA ASP A 45 14.68 9.24 -4.57
C ASP A 45 13.39 8.47 -4.22
N ARG A 46 13.11 8.21 -2.93
CA ARG A 46 11.87 7.52 -2.53
C ARG A 46 10.65 8.45 -2.65
N PRO A 47 9.58 8.06 -3.38
CA PRO A 47 8.35 8.83 -3.42
C PRO A 47 7.78 9.03 -2.01
N GLY A 48 7.49 10.28 -1.67
CA GLY A 48 6.92 10.65 -0.38
C GLY A 48 5.91 11.78 -0.52
N LEU A 49 5.02 11.91 0.46
CA LEU A 49 4.08 13.01 0.55
C LEU A 49 3.93 13.47 2.00
N ARG A 50 3.42 14.68 2.19
CA ARG A 50 2.85 15.12 3.47
C ARG A 50 1.36 14.85 3.45
N ALA A 51 0.88 14.04 4.40
CA ALA A 51 -0.54 13.83 4.57
C ALA A 51 -1.23 15.15 4.92
N ALA A 52 -2.40 15.41 4.32
CA ALA A 52 -3.17 16.60 4.70
C ALA A 52 -3.86 16.36 6.04
N THR A 53 -3.53 17.21 7.02
CA THR A 53 -4.11 17.14 8.36
C THR A 53 -5.47 17.82 8.37
N VAL A 54 -6.51 17.04 8.67
CA VAL A 54 -7.88 17.51 8.74
C VAL A 54 -8.39 17.27 10.17
N PRO A 55 -8.88 18.30 10.89
CA PRO A 55 -9.35 18.15 12.27
C PRO A 55 -10.48 17.12 12.41
N GLN A 56 -11.35 17.04 11.40
CA GLN A 56 -12.42 16.07 11.26
C GLN A 56 -12.56 15.70 9.78
N ILE A 57 -12.49 14.40 9.48
CA ILE A 57 -12.65 13.90 8.12
C ILE A 57 -14.13 13.58 7.90
N GLU A 58 -14.82 14.47 7.18
CA GLU A 58 -16.18 14.21 6.68
C GLU A 58 -16.07 13.65 5.27
N LEU A 59 -15.90 12.33 5.18
CA LEU A 59 -15.84 11.59 3.92
C LEU A 59 -16.98 10.59 3.86
N GLN A 60 -17.68 10.59 2.73
CA GLN A 60 -18.55 9.51 2.36
C GLN A 60 -17.70 8.51 1.56
N LEU A 61 -17.21 7.47 2.23
CA LEU A 61 -16.49 6.41 1.52
C LEU A 61 -17.42 5.81 0.47
N ASP A 62 -17.08 6.03 -0.79
CA ASP A 62 -17.77 5.52 -1.97
C ASP A 62 -16.79 5.06 -3.06
N GLY A 63 -15.50 5.32 -2.87
CA GLY A 63 -14.42 4.93 -3.76
C GLY A 63 -14.14 5.91 -4.90
N VAL A 64 -14.81 7.08 -4.97
CA VAL A 64 -14.75 8.00 -6.13
C VAL A 64 -13.80 9.20 -5.91
N LEU A 65 -13.31 9.42 -4.68
CA LEU A 65 -12.43 10.55 -4.30
C LEU A 65 -12.94 11.91 -4.79
N SER A 66 -14.26 12.13 -4.71
CA SER A 66 -14.91 13.31 -5.28
C SER A 66 -15.01 14.49 -4.31
N GLU A 67 -14.82 14.22 -3.02
CA GLU A 67 -14.94 15.22 -1.96
C GLU A 67 -13.87 16.31 -2.05
N PRO A 68 -14.21 17.58 -1.79
CA PRO A 68 -13.28 18.70 -1.90
C PRO A 68 -12.00 18.55 -1.07
N VAL A 69 -12.05 17.82 0.03
CA VAL A 69 -10.87 17.59 0.90
C VAL A 69 -9.74 16.86 0.17
N TRP A 70 -10.06 15.98 -0.80
CA TRP A 70 -9.05 15.29 -1.60
C TRP A 70 -8.22 16.25 -2.47
N ALA A 71 -8.78 17.39 -2.86
CA ALA A 71 -8.07 18.43 -3.60
C ALA A 71 -7.00 19.15 -2.75
N THR A 72 -7.10 19.07 -1.42
CA THR A 72 -6.12 19.66 -0.49
C THR A 72 -4.93 18.74 -0.19
N ALA A 73 -5.05 17.45 -0.51
CA ALA A 73 -4.01 16.46 -0.26
C ALA A 73 -2.95 16.44 -1.37
N GLU A 74 -1.67 16.43 -0.96
CA GLU A 74 -0.56 16.09 -1.84
C GLU A 74 -0.75 14.68 -2.44
N SER A 75 -0.08 14.42 -3.56
CA SER A 75 -0.24 13.15 -4.29
C SER A 75 1.11 12.57 -4.66
N ILE A 76 1.28 11.28 -4.42
CA ILE A 76 2.34 10.50 -5.07
C ILE A 76 1.80 10.12 -6.45
N THR A 77 2.57 10.46 -7.50
CA THR A 77 2.20 10.17 -8.90
C THR A 77 3.36 9.57 -9.70
N ASN A 78 4.53 9.46 -9.10
CA ASN A 78 5.79 9.03 -9.70
C ASN A 78 6.23 7.66 -9.16
N MET A 79 5.28 6.74 -9.05
CA MET A 79 5.57 5.37 -8.63
C MET A 79 6.41 4.65 -9.68
N ARG A 80 7.22 3.69 -9.22
CA ARG A 80 8.11 2.88 -10.06
C ARG A 80 7.73 1.41 -9.96
N THR A 81 8.02 0.65 -11.00
CA THR A 81 7.89 -0.80 -10.98
C THR A 81 9.02 -1.43 -10.18
N ILE A 82 8.72 -2.49 -9.45
CA ILE A 82 9.72 -3.38 -8.84
C ILE A 82 9.90 -4.59 -9.76
N GLU A 83 8.78 -5.10 -10.28
CA GLU A 83 8.72 -6.15 -11.29
C GLU A 83 7.91 -5.66 -12.50
N PRO A 84 8.19 -6.17 -13.72
CA PRO A 84 9.28 -7.09 -14.05
C PRO A 84 10.66 -6.40 -14.15
N GLU A 85 10.70 -5.07 -14.24
CA GLU A 85 11.92 -4.27 -14.31
C GLU A 85 11.95 -3.30 -13.12
N GLU A 86 12.96 -3.42 -12.26
CA GLU A 86 13.13 -2.55 -11.10
C GLU A 86 13.45 -1.12 -11.55
N GLY A 87 12.73 -0.14 -11.02
CA GLY A 87 12.90 1.28 -11.33
C GLY A 87 12.26 1.73 -12.65
N GLY A 88 11.58 0.83 -13.38
CA GLY A 88 10.87 1.13 -14.61
C GLY A 88 9.63 2.01 -14.43
N GLU A 89 9.16 2.59 -15.53
CA GLU A 89 7.92 3.37 -15.56
C GLU A 89 6.71 2.42 -15.67
N PRO A 90 5.71 2.53 -14.77
CA PRO A 90 4.55 1.65 -14.81
C PRO A 90 3.65 1.96 -16.02
N VAL A 91 3.08 0.91 -16.61
CA VAL A 91 2.15 1.02 -17.74
C VAL A 91 0.87 1.74 -17.33
N GLY A 92 0.32 1.38 -16.17
CA GLY A 92 -0.77 2.09 -15.50
C GLY A 92 -0.26 3.17 -14.54
N LYS A 93 -1.04 4.25 -14.37
CA LYS A 93 -0.68 5.33 -13.45
C LYS A 93 -1.44 5.18 -12.14
N THR A 94 -0.69 5.01 -11.05
CA THR A 94 -1.24 5.01 -9.69
C THR A 94 -1.03 6.36 -9.02
N ILE A 95 -2.10 6.90 -8.44
CA ILE A 95 -2.09 8.15 -7.69
C ILE A 95 -2.51 7.85 -6.26
N VAL A 96 -1.68 8.24 -5.29
CA VAL A 96 -1.94 8.01 -3.86
C VAL A 96 -2.05 9.34 -3.13
N LYS A 97 -3.12 9.51 -2.36
CA LYS A 97 -3.39 10.65 -1.47
C LYS A 97 -3.63 10.14 -0.06
N VAL A 98 -3.23 10.93 0.93
CA VAL A 98 -3.42 10.60 2.34
C VAL A 98 -4.00 11.77 3.10
N LEU A 99 -5.07 11.50 3.84
CA LEU A 99 -5.69 12.39 4.80
C LEU A 99 -5.47 11.81 6.20
N VAL A 100 -5.17 12.68 7.16
CA VAL A 100 -4.95 12.28 8.56
C VAL A 100 -5.71 13.16 9.51
N SER A 101 -6.32 12.54 10.51
CA SER A 101 -6.88 13.22 11.68
C SER A 101 -6.34 12.56 12.96
N PRO A 102 -6.63 13.11 14.15
CA PRO A 102 -6.28 12.44 15.41
C PRO A 102 -6.95 11.06 15.61
N LYS A 103 -7.95 10.69 14.79
CA LYS A 103 -8.76 9.47 14.97
C LYS A 103 -8.59 8.44 13.87
N GLU A 104 -8.09 8.84 12.70
CA GLU A 104 -8.06 7.96 11.53
C GLU A 104 -7.06 8.45 10.48
N ILE A 105 -6.57 7.50 9.68
CA ILE A 105 -5.85 7.73 8.44
C ILE A 105 -6.76 7.26 7.31
N VAL A 106 -6.89 8.06 6.24
CA VAL A 106 -7.63 7.69 5.04
C VAL A 106 -6.72 7.77 3.82
N PHE A 107 -6.61 6.66 3.10
CA PHE A 107 -5.90 6.56 1.83
C PHE A 107 -6.90 6.64 0.70
N GLY A 108 -6.64 7.53 -0.26
CA GLY A 108 -7.36 7.61 -1.52
C GLY A 108 -6.40 7.18 -2.63
N ILE A 109 -6.75 6.15 -3.37
CA ILE A 109 -5.88 5.54 -4.38
C ILE A 109 -6.64 5.42 -5.68
N MET A 110 -6.07 5.97 -6.75
CA MET A 110 -6.59 5.83 -8.11
C MET A 110 -5.60 5.03 -8.94
N SER A 111 -6.06 3.92 -9.50
CA SER A 111 -5.31 3.02 -10.36
C SER A 111 -5.84 3.16 -11.79
N ASN A 112 -5.18 4.00 -12.58
CA ASN A 112 -5.54 4.17 -13.99
C ASN A 112 -4.89 3.07 -14.83
N ASP A 113 -5.71 2.41 -15.63
CA ASP A 113 -5.27 1.34 -16.53
C ASP A 113 -5.46 1.78 -17.99
N PRO A 114 -4.46 1.63 -18.87
CA PRO A 114 -4.65 1.87 -20.30
C PRO A 114 -5.61 0.87 -20.96
N ASP A 115 -5.86 -0.29 -20.36
CA ASP A 115 -6.92 -1.25 -20.71
C ASP A 115 -7.84 -1.53 -19.50
N PRO A 116 -8.78 -0.62 -19.16
CA PRO A 116 -9.72 -0.81 -18.06
C PRO A 116 -10.62 -2.03 -18.23
N SER A 117 -10.78 -2.55 -19.45
CA SER A 117 -11.56 -3.76 -19.71
C SER A 117 -10.84 -5.04 -19.32
N GLY A 118 -9.51 -4.97 -19.16
CA GLY A 118 -8.65 -6.04 -18.73
C GLY A 118 -8.52 -6.18 -17.21
N ILE A 119 -9.16 -5.32 -16.41
CA ILE A 119 -9.10 -5.39 -14.94
C ILE A 119 -9.72 -6.72 -14.44
N ILE A 120 -8.93 -7.49 -13.69
CA ILE A 120 -9.30 -8.79 -13.14
C ILE A 120 -9.61 -8.63 -11.65
N SER A 121 -10.82 -9.00 -11.26
CA SER A 121 -11.21 -9.07 -9.85
C SER A 121 -12.33 -10.10 -9.67
N PHE A 122 -11.99 -11.26 -9.12
CA PHE A 122 -12.91 -12.38 -8.91
C PHE A 122 -13.17 -12.67 -7.44
N SER A 123 -12.24 -12.37 -6.53
CA SER A 123 -12.45 -12.58 -5.10
C SER A 123 -13.48 -11.59 -4.55
N LYS A 124 -14.37 -12.10 -3.69
CA LYS A 124 -15.44 -11.33 -3.01
C LYS A 124 -15.49 -11.55 -1.50
N ALA A 125 -14.85 -12.61 -1.02
CA ALA A 125 -14.82 -12.97 0.38
C ALA A 125 -13.69 -12.20 1.07
N ARG A 126 -13.97 -11.64 2.26
CA ARG A 126 -12.91 -11.09 3.11
C ARG A 126 -11.85 -12.16 3.37
N ASP A 127 -10.59 -11.73 3.44
CA ASP A 127 -9.41 -12.54 3.74
C ASP A 127 -9.08 -13.59 2.67
N ALA A 128 -9.60 -13.40 1.44
CA ALA A 128 -9.14 -14.14 0.27
C ALA A 128 -7.71 -13.70 -0.13
N GLU A 129 -6.95 -14.65 -0.68
CA GLU A 129 -5.67 -14.38 -1.34
C GLU A 129 -5.93 -13.62 -2.65
N LEU A 130 -5.20 -12.53 -2.88
CA LEU A 130 -5.43 -11.59 -3.98
C LEU A 130 -4.31 -11.60 -5.05
N ASP A 131 -3.30 -12.47 -4.89
CA ASP A 131 -2.05 -12.45 -5.67
C ASP A 131 -2.27 -12.74 -7.17
N ASP A 132 -3.36 -13.42 -7.53
CA ASP A 132 -3.72 -13.77 -8.91
C ASP A 132 -4.74 -12.79 -9.54
N GLU A 133 -4.95 -11.61 -8.93
CA GLU A 133 -5.87 -10.57 -9.43
C GLU A 133 -5.35 -9.15 -9.16
N ASP A 134 -6.00 -8.14 -9.77
CA ASP A 134 -5.64 -6.75 -9.52
C ASP A 134 -5.97 -6.37 -8.08
N HIS A 135 -5.01 -5.78 -7.40
CA HIS A 135 -5.19 -5.28 -6.05
C HIS A 135 -4.21 -4.14 -5.74
N VAL A 136 -4.52 -3.41 -4.68
CA VAL A 136 -3.60 -2.47 -4.03
C VAL A 136 -3.24 -3.04 -2.68
N LEU A 137 -1.95 -3.05 -2.35
CA LEU A 137 -1.41 -3.47 -1.06
C LEU A 137 -0.69 -2.30 -0.39
N LEU A 138 -1.07 -2.02 0.86
CA LEU A 138 -0.46 -1.04 1.73
C LEU A 138 0.31 -1.76 2.83
N VAL A 139 1.60 -1.43 2.97
CA VAL A 139 2.42 -1.84 4.12
C VAL A 139 2.74 -0.62 4.97
N LEU A 140 2.33 -0.65 6.24
CA LEU A 140 2.58 0.41 7.19
C LEU A 140 3.59 -0.05 8.25
N ASP A 141 4.83 0.42 8.14
CA ASP A 141 5.84 0.31 9.21
C ASP A 141 5.72 1.51 10.15
N THR A 142 4.91 1.35 11.19
CA THR A 142 4.64 2.44 12.16
C THR A 142 5.78 2.71 13.13
N PHE A 143 6.74 1.78 13.24
CA PHE A 143 7.88 1.89 14.15
C PHE A 143 9.19 2.23 13.43
N LEU A 144 9.19 2.20 12.09
CA LEU A 144 10.34 2.44 11.23
C LEU A 144 11.49 1.46 11.52
N ASP A 145 11.16 0.21 11.83
CA ASP A 145 12.13 -0.83 12.15
C ASP A 145 12.48 -1.75 10.96
N GLY A 146 11.74 -1.63 9.85
CA GLY A 146 11.89 -2.41 8.63
C GLY A 146 11.64 -3.91 8.80
N ARG A 147 10.99 -4.33 9.89
CA ARG A 147 10.84 -5.74 10.30
C ARG A 147 9.44 -6.10 10.77
N SER A 148 8.66 -5.09 11.15
CA SER A 148 7.27 -5.22 11.56
C SER A 148 6.40 -4.18 10.83
N GLY A 149 5.10 -4.45 10.79
CA GLY A 149 4.17 -3.58 10.08
C GLY A 149 2.80 -4.20 9.90
N TYR A 150 1.90 -3.38 9.37
CA TYR A 150 0.52 -3.77 9.07
C TYR A 150 0.33 -3.85 7.56
N VAL A 151 -0.36 -4.90 7.11
CA VAL A 151 -0.72 -5.10 5.71
C VAL A 151 -2.21 -4.87 5.55
N PHE A 152 -2.58 -4.11 4.53
CA PHE A 152 -3.97 -3.93 4.09
C PHE A 152 -4.01 -4.06 2.58
N ALA A 153 -4.85 -4.92 2.05
CA ALA A 153 -5.02 -5.06 0.61
C ALA A 153 -6.49 -4.99 0.20
N VAL A 154 -6.75 -4.38 -0.96
CA VAL A 154 -8.08 -4.22 -1.54
C VAL A 154 -8.03 -4.50 -3.03
N ASN A 155 -8.99 -5.30 -3.53
CA ASN A 155 -9.20 -5.52 -4.97
C ASN A 155 -10.31 -4.60 -5.52
N PRO A 156 -10.46 -4.44 -6.86
CA PRO A 156 -11.50 -3.63 -7.48
C PRO A 156 -12.94 -3.98 -7.06
N SER A 157 -13.20 -5.23 -6.68
CA SER A 157 -14.51 -5.70 -6.18
C SER A 157 -14.77 -5.35 -4.71
N GLY A 158 -13.81 -4.71 -4.02
CA GLY A 158 -13.92 -4.31 -2.62
C GLY A 158 -13.64 -5.45 -1.62
N THR A 159 -13.05 -6.55 -2.08
CA THR A 159 -12.49 -7.56 -1.18
C THR A 159 -11.37 -6.95 -0.38
N ARG A 160 -11.29 -7.36 0.88
CA ARG A 160 -10.34 -6.83 1.86
C ARG A 160 -9.54 -7.98 2.43
N PHE A 161 -8.24 -7.76 2.57
CA PHE A 161 -7.30 -8.62 3.28
C PHE A 161 -6.50 -7.75 4.24
N ASP A 162 -6.22 -8.26 5.44
CA ASP A 162 -5.31 -7.64 6.37
C ASP A 162 -4.40 -8.65 7.08
N GLY A 163 -3.30 -8.15 7.63
CA GLY A 163 -2.33 -8.99 8.29
C GLY A 163 -1.21 -8.21 8.97
N LEU A 164 -0.32 -8.94 9.64
CA LEU A 164 0.89 -8.38 10.23
C LEU A 164 2.11 -8.88 9.48
N VAL A 165 3.01 -7.96 9.13
CA VAL A 165 4.37 -8.32 8.74
C VAL A 165 5.01 -9.07 9.91
N SER A 166 5.50 -10.26 9.63
CA SER A 166 6.06 -11.19 10.59
C SER A 166 7.39 -11.74 10.09
N ALA A 167 8.00 -12.66 10.85
CA ALA A 167 9.28 -13.29 10.50
C ALA A 167 10.37 -12.28 10.05
N GLN A 168 10.46 -11.12 10.70
CA GLN A 168 11.41 -10.05 10.36
C GLN A 168 11.29 -9.53 8.93
N GLY A 169 10.07 -9.48 8.38
CA GLY A 169 9.78 -8.91 7.07
C GLY A 169 9.59 -9.94 5.95
N THR A 170 9.70 -11.25 6.23
CA THR A 170 9.66 -12.28 5.19
C THR A 170 8.33 -13.01 5.09
N ASP A 171 7.35 -12.70 5.95
CA ASP A 171 6.07 -13.40 5.97
C ASP A 171 4.93 -12.47 6.44
N VAL A 172 3.69 -12.80 6.11
CA VAL A 172 2.48 -12.06 6.54
C VAL A 172 1.58 -12.99 7.34
N ASN A 173 1.38 -12.67 8.62
CA ASN A 173 0.42 -13.35 9.47
C ASN A 173 -1.00 -12.80 9.21
N SER A 174 -1.79 -13.54 8.45
CA SER A 174 -3.18 -13.24 8.10
C SER A 174 -4.21 -13.57 9.18
N ASN A 175 -3.80 -14.09 10.35
CA ASN A 175 -4.74 -14.34 11.46
C ASN A 175 -5.07 -13.05 12.25
N TRP A 176 -4.38 -11.95 11.95
CA TRP A 176 -4.72 -10.65 12.52
C TRP A 176 -5.93 -10.08 11.77
N ASP A 177 -6.90 -9.53 12.51
CA ASP A 177 -8.13 -8.97 11.96
C ASP A 177 -8.34 -7.55 12.50
N ALA A 178 -8.08 -6.57 11.65
CA ALA A 178 -8.32 -5.17 11.95
C ALA A 178 -9.78 -4.75 11.73
N VAL A 179 -10.19 -3.70 12.45
CA VAL A 179 -11.42 -2.97 12.14
C VAL A 179 -11.09 -1.80 11.22
N TRP A 180 -11.41 -1.93 9.94
CA TRP A 180 -11.17 -0.91 8.91
C TRP A 180 -12.22 -0.99 7.79
N GLU A 181 -12.33 0.09 7.02
CA GLU A 181 -13.30 0.22 5.93
C GLU A 181 -12.60 0.45 4.61
N ALA A 182 -13.12 -0.17 3.54
CA ALA A 182 -12.73 0.16 2.18
C ALA A 182 -13.97 0.29 1.29
N ARG A 183 -13.90 1.18 0.31
CA ARG A 183 -14.87 1.30 -0.78
C ARG A 183 -14.15 1.49 -2.09
N THR A 184 -14.65 0.83 -3.12
CA THR A 184 -14.08 0.88 -4.46
C THR A 184 -15.09 1.40 -5.46
N ALA A 185 -14.58 2.06 -6.50
CA ALA A 185 -15.35 2.44 -7.67
C ALA A 185 -14.55 2.08 -8.92
N GLN A 186 -15.23 1.58 -9.94
CA GLN A 186 -14.65 1.39 -11.27
C GLN A 186 -15.21 2.45 -12.21
N ASN A 187 -14.38 2.93 -13.12
CA ASN A 187 -14.75 3.95 -14.10
C ASN A 187 -14.05 3.69 -15.44
N GLY A 188 -14.30 4.56 -16.43
CA GLY A 188 -13.79 4.38 -17.79
C GLY A 188 -12.27 4.49 -17.95
N THR A 189 -11.51 4.83 -16.91
CA THR A 189 -10.05 4.94 -16.94
C THR A 189 -9.35 3.96 -16.00
N GLY A 190 -10.08 3.16 -15.24
CA GLY A 190 -9.53 2.20 -14.29
C GLY A 190 -10.43 2.06 -13.06
N TRP A 191 -9.81 2.03 -11.89
CA TRP A 191 -10.54 1.90 -10.62
C TRP A 191 -9.89 2.72 -9.52
N SER A 192 -10.63 2.93 -8.43
CA SER A 192 -10.17 3.66 -7.27
C SER A 192 -10.68 3.03 -5.99
N THR A 193 -9.97 3.30 -4.89
CA THR A 193 -10.31 2.84 -3.56
C THR A 193 -10.08 3.92 -2.52
N GLU A 194 -10.98 3.98 -1.54
CA GLU A 194 -10.83 4.74 -0.31
C GLU A 194 -10.73 3.76 0.86
N ILE A 195 -9.62 3.82 1.59
CA ILE A 195 -9.30 2.94 2.72
C ILE A 195 -9.21 3.78 3.98
N ARG A 196 -10.10 3.54 4.95
CA ARG A 196 -10.15 4.22 6.25
C ARG A 196 -9.66 3.28 7.35
N ILE A 197 -8.61 3.71 8.05
CA ILE A 197 -7.99 3.00 9.16
C ILE A 197 -8.11 3.85 10.43
N PRO A 198 -8.95 3.47 11.41
CA PRO A 198 -9.03 4.14 12.70
C PRO A 198 -7.72 4.03 13.48
N ILE A 199 -7.29 5.14 14.09
CA ILE A 199 -6.19 5.21 15.06
C ILE A 199 -6.81 5.16 16.45
N LYS A 200 -6.49 4.14 17.24
CA LYS A 200 -6.91 4.01 18.65
C LYS A 200 -5.71 3.87 19.56
#